data_AF-A0A2G6J4U4-F1
#
_entry.id   AF-A0A2G6J4U4-F1
#
_cell.length_a   1.000
_cell.length_b   1.000
_cell.length_c   1.000
_cell.angle_alpha   90.00
_cell.angle_beta   90.00
_cell.angle_gamma   90.00
#
_symmetry.space_group_name_H-M   'P 1'
#
loop_
_entity.id
_entity.type
_entity.pdbx_description
1 polymer ?
#
loop_
_entity_poly.entity_id
_entity_poly.type
_entity_poly.pdbx_seq_one_letter_code
_entity_poly.pdbx_strand_id
1 'polypeptide(L)'
;MLVLAVGLATPAKGQRATPLLHEYVRPPSRGQPLAPTGEKLPEAIRGDDRLLPRPQLSKGRARDEQLLGERQAMDRSTSLAPDRKTIHDGQLRYAASFNPSVVPFKRLTAYDAVGADFKLRVSDRRLHPLSLARRPTPPTREAFWGSLLLDLQAAKPAPIPSVAPNAVIVSYESQPQRTASFLRDAAGNYWIQAKHTGRVRLIFLTDAPRLYFSPEIPPEVTASDVPSKLRPKLPARVRQAAMKVVTHIGVRSRRIYRQVERLVAYFRNFRPGKLPARHDNTYLDIAFSQRGVCRHRSYAFVITAHALGIPARYVANEAHAFVEVYAPRHGWLRIDLGGASNGLHVGNAKRKAVHRPGPDPFPRPSAYTTNYSQLAGNVSGLSRRQLPKPWARRRRSLSSYSRQREDASGAAEAANVRAPARTLSDIHGADPGPGSGSAAAAAAPQLPLAPQRKRKATKTTLYSSASSVLRGKTLHVWGDVQAGAQGAAGLRVEIVLSKDGKTAYFLGATQTNALGAFKARLPIPTHLAVGRYRVYAATVGDTDHSPSLSK
;
A
#
# COMPACT_ATOMS: atom_id res chain seq x y z
N MET A 1 -77.30 27.72 -29.30
CA MET A 1 -76.59 27.06 -28.19
C MET A 1 -75.10 27.37 -28.29
N LEU A 2 -74.63 28.42 -27.60
CA LEU A 2 -73.23 28.61 -27.21
C LEU A 2 -73.19 29.73 -26.15
N VAL A 3 -72.43 29.54 -25.07
CA VAL A 3 -72.33 30.53 -23.98
C VAL A 3 -70.99 31.25 -24.08
N LEU A 4 -71.02 32.58 -24.04
CA LEU A 4 -69.84 33.42 -23.93
C LEU A 4 -69.39 33.50 -22.45
N ALA A 5 -68.12 33.28 -22.18
CA ALA A 5 -67.53 33.56 -20.87
C ALA A 5 -66.13 34.16 -21.03
N VAL A 6 -65.94 35.39 -20.55
CA VAL A 6 -64.66 36.11 -20.58
C VAL A 6 -63.78 35.61 -19.42
N GLY A 7 -62.58 35.12 -19.73
CA GLY A 7 -61.60 34.67 -18.75
C GLY A 7 -60.43 35.65 -18.58
N LEU A 8 -60.32 36.25 -17.38
CA LEU A 8 -59.19 37.11 -17.00
C LEU A 8 -57.88 36.33 -16.98
N ALA A 9 -56.85 36.85 -17.64
CA ALA A 9 -55.52 36.26 -17.63
C ALA A 9 -54.84 36.45 -16.26
N THR A 10 -54.45 35.34 -15.62
CA THR A 10 -53.52 35.35 -14.47
C THR A 10 -52.18 34.73 -14.88
N PRO A 11 -51.04 35.27 -14.43
CA PRO A 11 -49.74 34.73 -14.78
C PRO A 11 -49.52 33.38 -14.09
N ALA A 12 -49.44 32.31 -14.90
CA ALA A 12 -49.18 30.97 -14.40
C ALA A 12 -47.82 30.91 -13.69
N LYS A 13 -47.83 30.70 -12.36
CA LYS A 13 -46.64 30.33 -11.60
C LYS A 13 -46.11 29.00 -12.15
N GLY A 14 -45.00 29.05 -12.88
CA GLY A 14 -44.33 27.87 -13.40
C GLY A 14 -43.94 26.92 -12.26
N GLN A 15 -44.73 25.85 -12.07
CA GLN A 15 -44.35 24.73 -11.23
C GLN A 15 -43.12 24.07 -11.86
N ARG A 16 -41.93 24.35 -11.31
CA ARG A 16 -40.74 23.55 -11.61
C ARG A 16 -41.05 22.11 -11.20
N ALA A 17 -41.16 21.23 -12.19
CA ALA A 17 -41.24 19.80 -11.97
C ALA A 17 -40.12 19.35 -11.03
N THR A 18 -40.50 18.80 -9.87
CA THR A 18 -39.56 18.36 -8.85
C THR A 18 -38.77 17.17 -9.41
N PRO A 19 -37.45 17.27 -9.66
CA PRO A 19 -36.70 16.13 -10.15
C PRO A 19 -36.64 15.06 -9.05
N LEU A 20 -37.19 13.88 -9.36
CA LEU A 20 -37.33 12.76 -8.44
C LEU A 20 -35.94 12.20 -8.09
N LEU A 21 -35.35 12.68 -6.99
CA LEU A 21 -33.93 12.48 -6.69
C LEU A 21 -33.66 11.22 -5.84
N HIS A 22 -33.58 10.10 -6.56
CA HIS A 22 -32.92 8.84 -6.18
C HIS A 22 -33.56 7.94 -5.10
N GLU A 23 -33.51 6.65 -5.43
CA GLU A 23 -33.83 5.45 -4.68
C GLU A 23 -33.47 5.48 -3.18
N TYR A 24 -34.44 5.08 -2.36
CA TYR A 24 -34.29 4.89 -0.92
C TYR A 24 -33.37 3.70 -0.62
N VAL A 25 -32.12 3.99 -0.25
CA VAL A 25 -31.24 2.99 0.38
C VAL A 25 -31.70 2.81 1.83
N ARG A 26 -32.24 1.62 2.15
CA ARG A 26 -32.59 1.25 3.54
C ARG A 26 -31.37 1.48 4.45
N PRO A 27 -31.53 2.16 5.61
CA PRO A 27 -30.52 2.12 6.66
C PRO A 27 -30.21 0.67 7.04
N PRO A 28 -28.98 0.34 7.46
CA PRO A 28 -28.70 -0.98 8.01
C PRO A 28 -29.68 -1.30 9.13
N SER A 29 -30.22 -2.53 9.10
CA SER A 29 -31.21 -2.97 10.08
C SER A 29 -30.67 -2.86 11.51
N ARG A 30 -31.54 -2.47 12.45
CA ARG A 30 -31.19 -2.27 13.87
C ARG A 30 -30.38 -3.48 14.38
N GLY A 31 -29.17 -3.23 14.88
CA GLY A 31 -28.42 -4.21 15.68
C GLY A 31 -27.26 -4.94 15.01
N GLN A 32 -26.82 -4.60 13.79
CA GLN A 32 -25.59 -5.19 13.22
C GLN A 32 -24.36 -4.27 13.39
N PRO A 33 -23.20 -4.80 13.87
CA PRO A 33 -22.03 -3.98 14.20
C PRO A 33 -21.21 -3.57 12.98
N LEU A 34 -20.55 -2.41 13.08
CA LEU A 34 -19.59 -1.88 12.08
C LEU A 34 -18.34 -2.76 11.89
N ALA A 35 -18.16 -3.79 12.72
CA ALA A 35 -17.31 -4.94 12.47
C ALA A 35 -17.99 -6.20 13.02
N PRO A 36 -18.49 -7.12 12.18
CA PRO A 36 -18.96 -8.42 12.63
C PRO A 36 -17.84 -9.23 13.29
N THR A 37 -18.23 -10.16 14.16
CA THR A 37 -17.49 -11.41 14.34
C THR A 37 -17.09 -11.94 12.96
N GLY A 38 -15.81 -12.31 12.76
CA GLY A 38 -15.16 -12.21 11.44
C GLY A 38 -15.54 -13.25 10.38
N GLU A 39 -16.80 -13.62 10.29
CA GLU A 39 -17.41 -14.44 9.24
C GLU A 39 -17.97 -13.58 8.10
N LYS A 40 -18.43 -12.35 8.38
CA LYS A 40 -19.01 -11.43 7.39
C LYS A 40 -18.12 -10.19 7.15
N LEU A 41 -18.11 -9.68 5.92
CA LEU A 41 -17.41 -8.44 5.58
C LEU A 41 -18.17 -7.22 6.16
N PRO A 42 -17.49 -6.24 6.80
CA PRO A 42 -18.13 -5.01 7.26
C PRO A 42 -18.61 -4.13 6.09
N GLU A 43 -19.51 -3.19 6.37
CA GLU A 43 -20.02 -2.25 5.35
C GLU A 43 -18.99 -1.19 4.92
N ALA A 44 -18.02 -0.88 5.78
CA ALA A 44 -16.94 0.05 5.50
C ALA A 44 -15.71 -0.27 6.36
N ILE A 45 -14.55 0.30 5.99
CA ILE A 45 -13.32 0.29 6.81
C ILE A 45 -12.78 1.70 6.98
N ARG A 46 -11.97 1.91 8.02
CA ARG A 46 -11.19 3.14 8.20
C ARG A 46 -9.98 3.14 7.27
N GLY A 47 -9.92 4.09 6.35
CA GLY A 47 -8.68 4.55 5.72
C GLY A 47 -8.20 5.85 6.36
N ASP A 48 -7.00 6.31 5.96
CA ASP A 48 -6.22 7.40 6.57
C ASP A 48 -7.08 8.58 7.09
N ASP A 49 -7.77 9.29 6.18
CA ASP A 49 -8.61 10.45 6.50
C ASP A 49 -10.13 10.19 6.38
N ARG A 50 -10.55 8.95 6.05
CA ARG A 50 -11.90 8.67 5.52
C ARG A 50 -12.36 7.24 5.72
N LEU A 51 -13.67 7.07 5.91
CA LEU A 51 -14.33 5.77 5.77
C LEU A 51 -14.37 5.36 4.29
N LEU A 52 -14.09 4.08 4.04
CA LEU A 52 -14.04 3.47 2.71
C LEU A 52 -15.13 2.38 2.64
N PRO A 53 -16.21 2.60 1.88
CA PRO A 53 -17.30 1.64 1.79
C PRO A 53 -16.84 0.34 1.13
N ARG A 54 -17.46 -0.76 1.53
CA ARG A 54 -17.30 -2.09 0.94
C ARG A 54 -17.57 -2.01 -0.58
N PRO A 55 -16.74 -2.64 -1.43
CA PRO A 55 -17.02 -2.69 -2.86
C PRO A 55 -18.32 -3.46 -3.15
N GLN A 56 -18.96 -3.17 -4.28
CA GLN A 56 -20.18 -3.88 -4.72
C GLN A 56 -19.81 -5.13 -5.51
N LEU A 57 -20.43 -6.28 -5.20
CA LEU A 57 -20.20 -7.55 -5.91
C LEU A 57 -20.79 -7.53 -7.32
N SER A 58 -22.04 -7.06 -7.46
CA SER A 58 -22.88 -7.21 -8.66
C SER A 58 -22.44 -6.41 -9.90
N LYS A 59 -21.26 -5.79 -9.91
CA LYS A 59 -20.76 -5.10 -11.11
C LYS A 59 -20.07 -6.08 -12.04
N GLY A 60 -20.53 -6.09 -13.28
CA GLY A 60 -19.77 -6.63 -14.42
C GLY A 60 -18.38 -5.99 -14.52
N ARG A 61 -17.52 -6.60 -15.34
CA ARG A 61 -16.12 -6.18 -15.52
C ARG A 61 -16.06 -4.70 -15.95
N ALA A 62 -15.34 -3.87 -15.20
CA ALA A 62 -15.06 -2.50 -15.67
C ALA A 62 -14.10 -2.54 -16.87
N ARG A 63 -14.20 -1.59 -17.81
CA ARG A 63 -13.36 -1.55 -19.03
C ARG A 63 -11.85 -1.55 -18.73
N ASP A 64 -11.45 -1.06 -17.56
CA ASP A 64 -10.09 -0.93 -17.06
C ASP A 64 -9.75 -1.94 -15.92
N GLU A 65 -10.55 -3.00 -15.78
CA GLU A 65 -10.36 -4.07 -14.80
C GLU A 65 -9.72 -5.32 -15.41
N GLN A 66 -8.74 -5.87 -14.70
CA GLN A 66 -7.99 -7.07 -15.07
C GLN A 66 -8.75 -8.33 -14.62
N LEU A 67 -8.81 -9.33 -15.49
CA LEU A 67 -9.19 -10.71 -15.14
C LEU A 67 -7.90 -11.45 -14.73
N LEU A 68 -7.90 -12.13 -13.58
CA LEU A 68 -6.73 -12.87 -13.08
C LEU A 68 -7.00 -14.38 -13.15
N GLY A 69 -5.99 -15.18 -13.51
CA GLY A 69 -6.11 -16.65 -13.66
C GLY A 69 -6.22 -17.14 -15.11
N GLU A 70 -6.40 -16.22 -16.06
CA GLU A 70 -6.26 -16.49 -17.49
C GLU A 70 -4.76 -16.68 -17.85
N ARG A 71 -4.43 -17.65 -18.72
CA ARG A 71 -3.06 -18.11 -19.04
C ARG A 71 -2.07 -17.01 -19.46
N GLN A 72 -2.53 -15.84 -19.88
CA GLN A 72 -1.68 -14.71 -20.29
C GLN A 72 -1.61 -13.57 -19.27
N ALA A 73 -2.49 -13.54 -18.26
CA ALA A 73 -2.63 -12.38 -17.38
C ALA A 73 -1.72 -12.42 -16.14
N MET A 74 -1.40 -13.62 -15.62
CA MET A 74 -0.65 -13.79 -14.37
C MET A 74 0.11 -15.11 -14.22
N ASP A 75 0.57 -15.77 -15.30
CA ASP A 75 1.49 -16.91 -15.13
C ASP A 75 2.79 -16.44 -14.46
N ARG A 76 2.86 -16.65 -13.13
CA ARG A 76 3.98 -16.20 -12.31
C ARG A 76 5.19 -17.03 -12.68
N SER A 77 6.12 -16.43 -13.43
CA SER A 77 7.44 -17.02 -13.58
C SER A 77 8.03 -17.31 -12.19
N THR A 78 8.65 -18.48 -12.05
CA THR A 78 9.27 -18.91 -10.79
C THR A 78 10.76 -18.58 -10.75
N SER A 79 11.28 -17.95 -11.82
CA SER A 79 12.60 -17.34 -11.86
C SER A 79 12.62 -16.04 -12.68
N LEU A 80 13.52 -15.13 -12.35
CA LEU A 80 13.76 -13.89 -13.09
C LEU A 80 15.24 -13.79 -13.48
N ALA A 81 15.51 -13.72 -14.78
CA ALA A 81 16.79 -13.25 -15.30
C ALA A 81 16.75 -11.73 -15.52
N PRO A 82 17.87 -11.01 -15.35
CA PRO A 82 17.95 -9.61 -15.74
C PRO A 82 17.99 -9.50 -17.27
N ASP A 83 17.19 -8.60 -17.84
CA ASP A 83 17.42 -8.14 -19.21
C ASP A 83 18.53 -7.08 -19.26
N ARG A 84 18.96 -6.72 -20.48
CA ARG A 84 19.97 -5.68 -20.73
C ARG A 84 19.35 -4.37 -21.23
N LYS A 85 18.02 -4.23 -21.25
CA LYS A 85 17.29 -3.06 -21.77
C LYS A 85 17.13 -2.01 -20.65
N THR A 86 18.25 -1.42 -20.26
CA THR A 86 18.36 -0.42 -19.18
C THR A 86 17.89 1.00 -19.56
N ILE A 87 17.24 1.18 -20.70
CA ILE A 87 16.63 2.45 -21.15
C ILE A 87 15.25 2.68 -20.51
N HIS A 88 14.63 3.83 -20.76
CA HIS A 88 13.29 4.16 -20.26
C HIS A 88 12.24 3.15 -20.71
N ASP A 89 11.33 2.82 -19.78
CA ASP A 89 10.10 2.11 -20.13
C ASP A 89 9.08 3.08 -20.74
N GLY A 90 8.17 2.58 -21.59
CA GLY A 90 7.13 3.38 -22.25
C GLY A 90 6.02 3.85 -21.31
N GLN A 91 4.79 3.95 -21.82
CA GLN A 91 3.63 4.16 -20.95
C GLN A 91 3.31 2.87 -20.21
N LEU A 92 3.47 2.88 -18.88
CA LEU A 92 3.17 1.74 -18.02
C LEU A 92 1.68 1.68 -17.71
N ARG A 93 1.15 0.47 -17.49
CA ARG A 93 -0.25 0.24 -17.10
C ARG A 93 -0.29 -0.48 -15.75
N TYR A 94 -1.14 -0.01 -14.84
CA TYR A 94 -1.34 -0.59 -13.52
C TYR A 94 -2.83 -0.75 -13.24
N ALA A 95 -3.30 -1.94 -12.91
CA ALA A 95 -4.66 -2.16 -12.46
C ALA A 95 -4.76 -2.06 -10.93
N ALA A 96 -5.51 -1.08 -10.41
CA ALA A 96 -5.70 -0.91 -8.98
C ALA A 96 -6.60 -2.01 -8.40
N SER A 97 -6.02 -2.93 -7.63
CA SER A 97 -6.75 -4.04 -6.97
C SER A 97 -7.33 -3.66 -5.60
N PHE A 98 -6.73 -2.69 -4.91
CA PHE A 98 -7.04 -2.36 -3.51
C PHE A 98 -7.69 -0.98 -3.32
N ASN A 99 -8.49 -0.85 -2.26
CA ASN A 99 -9.00 0.42 -1.75
C ASN A 99 -8.73 0.50 -0.22
N PRO A 100 -7.82 1.35 0.27
CA PRO A 100 -7.07 2.35 -0.50
C PRO A 100 -6.05 1.70 -1.45
N SER A 101 -5.79 2.34 -2.58
CA SER A 101 -4.87 1.85 -3.60
C SER A 101 -3.43 2.15 -3.18
N VAL A 102 -2.63 1.09 -3.04
CA VAL A 102 -1.18 1.15 -2.77
C VAL A 102 -0.34 1.47 -4.02
N VAL A 103 -0.92 2.09 -5.05
CA VAL A 103 -0.26 2.35 -6.35
C VAL A 103 1.09 3.08 -6.23
N PRO A 104 2.14 2.69 -6.98
CA PRO A 104 2.27 1.54 -7.89
C PRO A 104 2.78 0.25 -7.22
N PHE A 105 2.57 0.05 -5.91
CA PHE A 105 3.28 -0.94 -5.08
C PHE A 105 2.48 -2.20 -4.70
N LYS A 106 1.42 -2.60 -5.44
CA LYS A 106 0.81 -3.92 -5.19
C LYS A 106 1.84 -5.02 -5.48
N ARG A 107 1.86 -6.06 -4.66
CA ARG A 107 2.74 -7.22 -4.86
C ARG A 107 2.04 -8.18 -5.82
N LEU A 108 2.54 -8.37 -7.04
CA LEU A 108 2.10 -9.49 -7.89
C LEU A 108 3.04 -10.67 -7.76
N THR A 109 4.34 -10.48 -7.94
CA THR A 109 5.35 -11.54 -7.82
C THR A 109 6.53 -11.06 -7.00
N ALA A 110 7.01 -11.92 -6.11
CA ALA A 110 8.18 -11.70 -5.28
C ALA A 110 9.16 -12.87 -5.40
N TYR A 111 10.46 -12.56 -5.36
CA TYR A 111 11.56 -13.53 -5.33
C TYR A 111 12.46 -13.23 -4.12
N ASP A 112 12.86 -14.27 -3.40
CA ASP A 112 13.58 -14.19 -2.12
C ASP A 112 14.88 -15.02 -2.07
N ALA A 113 15.27 -15.64 -3.19
CA ALA A 113 16.53 -16.37 -3.36
C ALA A 113 17.25 -16.00 -4.67
N VAL A 114 18.54 -16.33 -4.77
CA VAL A 114 19.38 -16.12 -5.95
C VAL A 114 20.06 -17.44 -6.34
N GLY A 115 19.87 -17.87 -7.59
CA GLY A 115 20.52 -19.06 -8.15
C GLY A 115 21.99 -18.84 -8.52
N ALA A 116 22.73 -19.92 -8.76
CA ALA A 116 24.11 -19.85 -9.23
C ALA A 116 24.25 -19.22 -10.63
N ASP A 117 23.15 -19.20 -11.39
CA ASP A 117 22.96 -18.51 -12.66
C ASP A 117 22.59 -17.02 -12.50
N PHE A 118 22.76 -16.46 -11.29
CA PHE A 118 22.34 -15.11 -10.87
C PHE A 118 20.83 -14.82 -10.98
N LYS A 119 20.01 -15.75 -11.48
CA LYS A 119 18.55 -15.54 -11.57
C LYS A 119 17.93 -15.49 -10.19
N LEU A 120 17.00 -14.57 -9.98
CA LEU A 120 16.18 -14.54 -8.76
C LEU A 120 15.16 -15.67 -8.81
N ARG A 121 14.85 -16.26 -7.67
CA ARG A 121 13.95 -17.43 -7.53
C ARG A 121 13.10 -17.30 -6.27
N VAL A 122 12.02 -18.08 -6.19
CA VAL A 122 11.33 -18.35 -4.92
C VAL A 122 12.07 -19.48 -4.21
N SER A 123 12.48 -19.26 -2.96
CA SER A 123 13.29 -20.17 -2.14
C SER A 123 12.61 -21.52 -1.91
N ASP A 124 11.34 -21.50 -1.53
CA ASP A 124 10.46 -22.65 -1.41
C ASP A 124 9.10 -22.34 -2.05
N ARG A 125 8.77 -23.14 -3.07
CA ARG A 125 7.56 -23.01 -3.90
C ARG A 125 6.34 -23.71 -3.29
N ARG A 126 6.50 -24.43 -2.17
CA ARG A 126 5.37 -25.09 -1.49
C ARG A 126 4.35 -24.05 -1.04
N LEU A 127 3.08 -24.35 -1.29
CA LEU A 127 1.97 -23.45 -0.97
C LEU A 127 1.40 -23.82 0.39
N HIS A 128 1.60 -22.95 1.37
CA HIS A 128 1.09 -23.11 2.72
C HIS A 128 -0.30 -22.49 2.85
N PRO A 129 -1.30 -23.19 3.42
CA PRO A 129 -2.61 -22.62 3.70
C PRO A 129 -2.55 -21.39 4.59
N LEU A 130 -3.41 -20.41 4.30
CA LEU A 130 -3.64 -19.22 5.11
C LEU A 130 -5.02 -19.32 5.78
N SER A 131 -5.03 -19.42 7.11
CA SER A 131 -6.23 -19.24 7.91
C SER A 131 -6.72 -17.80 7.81
N LEU A 132 -8.04 -17.62 7.69
CA LEU A 132 -8.67 -16.30 7.81
C LEU A 132 -8.47 -15.75 9.23
N ALA A 133 -8.17 -14.46 9.38
CA ALA A 133 -7.95 -13.86 10.70
C ALA A 133 -9.23 -13.86 11.56
N ARG A 134 -10.40 -13.74 10.91
CA ARG A 134 -11.73 -13.66 11.51
C ARG A 134 -11.85 -12.69 12.70
N ARG A 135 -11.07 -11.61 12.70
CA ARG A 135 -10.97 -10.62 13.79
C ARG A 135 -10.80 -9.19 13.24
N PRO A 136 -11.17 -8.15 14.01
CA PRO A 136 -10.93 -6.76 13.63
C PRO A 136 -9.44 -6.48 13.39
N THR A 137 -9.14 -5.57 12.46
CA THR A 137 -7.76 -5.10 12.21
C THR A 137 -7.25 -4.30 13.42
N PRO A 138 -6.11 -4.67 14.04
CA PRO A 138 -5.58 -4.00 15.21
C PRO A 138 -4.94 -2.63 14.85
N PRO A 139 -4.78 -1.71 15.82
CA PRO A 139 -4.25 -0.36 15.56
C PRO A 139 -2.88 -0.31 14.88
N THR A 140 -2.02 -1.31 15.12
CA THR A 140 -0.68 -1.47 14.52
C THR A 140 -0.71 -1.91 13.04
N ARG A 141 -1.90 -2.09 12.47
CA ARG A 141 -2.14 -2.53 11.09
C ARG A 141 -3.11 -1.58 10.38
N GLU A 142 -3.07 -1.62 9.05
CA GLU A 142 -3.94 -0.86 8.15
C GLU A 142 -4.79 -1.82 7.32
N ALA A 143 -6.08 -1.48 7.17
CA ALA A 143 -7.07 -2.28 6.48
C ALA A 143 -7.24 -1.84 5.01
N PHE A 144 -7.44 -2.82 4.13
CA PHE A 144 -7.61 -2.64 2.69
C PHE A 144 -8.73 -3.53 2.18
N TRP A 145 -9.62 -2.96 1.38
CA TRP A 145 -10.53 -3.74 0.53
C TRP A 145 -9.80 -4.25 -0.69
N GLY A 146 -9.67 -5.57 -0.83
CA GLY A 146 -9.37 -6.21 -2.11
C GLY A 146 -10.64 -6.42 -2.92
N SER A 147 -10.59 -6.12 -4.22
CA SER A 147 -11.67 -6.42 -5.16
C SER A 147 -11.06 -6.89 -6.48
N LEU A 148 -11.31 -8.14 -6.84
CA LEU A 148 -10.72 -8.84 -7.97
C LEU A 148 -11.81 -9.47 -8.84
N LEU A 149 -11.51 -9.61 -10.14
CA LEU A 149 -12.24 -10.51 -11.02
C LEU A 149 -11.29 -11.66 -11.38
N LEU A 150 -11.70 -12.87 -11.08
CA LEU A 150 -10.90 -14.09 -11.20
C LEU A 150 -11.53 -15.00 -12.24
N ASP A 151 -10.71 -15.74 -12.97
CA ASP A 151 -11.10 -16.94 -13.70
C ASP A 151 -10.39 -18.13 -13.03
N LEU A 152 -11.17 -18.99 -12.38
CA LEU A 152 -10.63 -20.08 -11.57
C LEU A 152 -10.69 -21.39 -12.35
N GLN A 153 -9.72 -22.26 -12.12
CA GLN A 153 -9.77 -23.66 -12.54
C GLN A 153 -9.87 -24.54 -11.29
N ALA A 154 -10.77 -25.52 -11.30
CA ALA A 154 -11.00 -26.40 -10.17
C ALA A 154 -9.70 -27.03 -9.66
N ALA A 155 -9.49 -26.96 -8.34
CA ALA A 155 -8.32 -27.43 -7.62
C ALA A 155 -6.97 -26.83 -8.04
N LYS A 156 -6.90 -25.85 -8.96
CA LYS A 156 -5.65 -25.17 -9.32
C LYS A 156 -5.52 -23.82 -8.60
N PRO A 157 -4.39 -23.54 -7.92
CA PRO A 157 -4.13 -22.24 -7.34
C PRO A 157 -4.01 -21.14 -8.42
N ALA A 158 -4.87 -20.13 -8.36
CA ALA A 158 -4.78 -18.90 -9.13
C ALA A 158 -4.03 -17.82 -8.34
N PRO A 159 -3.13 -17.05 -8.96
CA PRO A 159 -2.34 -16.04 -8.26
C PRO A 159 -3.17 -14.78 -7.99
N ILE A 160 -3.03 -14.21 -6.80
CA ILE A 160 -3.69 -12.95 -6.42
C ILE A 160 -2.69 -11.92 -5.89
N PRO A 161 -2.93 -10.61 -6.08
CA PRO A 161 -2.11 -9.55 -5.50
C PRO A 161 -2.19 -9.56 -3.96
N SER A 162 -1.15 -9.05 -3.31
CA SER A 162 -1.21 -8.62 -1.90
C SER A 162 -0.68 -7.19 -1.71
N VAL A 163 -1.03 -6.57 -0.59
CA VAL A 163 -0.50 -5.24 -0.21
C VAL A 163 0.86 -5.34 0.50
N ALA A 164 1.14 -6.48 1.16
CA ALA A 164 2.34 -6.74 1.98
C ALA A 164 2.64 -8.26 2.00
N PRO A 165 3.87 -8.70 2.36
CA PRO A 165 4.24 -10.13 2.41
C PRO A 165 3.64 -10.88 3.60
N ASN A 166 3.33 -10.14 4.67
CA ASN A 166 2.64 -10.58 5.87
C ASN A 166 1.25 -9.91 6.02
N ALA A 167 0.62 -9.64 4.87
CA ALA A 167 -0.79 -9.29 4.85
C ALA A 167 -1.63 -10.47 5.38
N VAL A 168 -2.68 -10.21 6.13
CA VAL A 168 -3.61 -11.27 6.57
C VAL A 168 -4.95 -11.03 5.90
N ILE A 169 -5.59 -12.09 5.42
CA ILE A 169 -6.94 -12.03 4.89
C ILE A 169 -7.88 -12.22 6.08
N VAL A 170 -8.71 -11.22 6.35
CA VAL A 170 -9.58 -11.18 7.54
C VAL A 170 -10.85 -11.99 7.27
N SER A 171 -11.51 -11.70 6.15
CA SER A 171 -12.71 -12.34 5.65
C SER A 171 -12.86 -12.09 4.14
N TYR A 172 -13.74 -12.82 3.46
CA TYR A 172 -14.04 -12.63 2.03
C TYR A 172 -15.49 -12.96 1.70
N GLU A 173 -15.92 -12.55 0.52
CA GLU A 173 -17.19 -12.93 -0.10
C GLU A 173 -16.99 -13.01 -1.63
N SER A 174 -17.76 -13.88 -2.28
CA SER A 174 -17.62 -14.19 -3.70
C SER A 174 -18.97 -14.14 -4.43
N GLN A 175 -18.96 -13.75 -5.70
CA GLN A 175 -20.11 -13.89 -6.60
C GLN A 175 -19.67 -14.64 -7.88
N PRO A 176 -20.28 -15.80 -8.21
CA PRO A 176 -21.24 -16.56 -7.39
C PRO A 176 -20.66 -16.94 -6.02
N GLN A 177 -21.52 -17.23 -5.04
CA GLN A 177 -21.06 -17.62 -3.71
C GLN A 177 -20.35 -18.97 -3.77
N ARG A 178 -19.06 -18.95 -3.45
CA ARG A 178 -18.14 -20.08 -3.58
C ARG A 178 -17.11 -20.05 -2.46
N THR A 179 -16.91 -21.20 -1.82
CA THR A 179 -15.79 -21.41 -0.90
C THR A 179 -14.47 -21.49 -1.65
N ALA A 180 -13.47 -20.79 -1.11
CA ALA A 180 -12.10 -20.76 -1.59
C ALA A 180 -11.12 -20.81 -0.40
N SER A 181 -9.98 -21.44 -0.64
CA SER A 181 -8.83 -21.46 0.27
C SER A 181 -7.77 -20.48 -0.23
N PHE A 182 -7.09 -19.80 0.69
CA PHE A 182 -5.97 -18.94 0.38
C PHE A 182 -4.66 -19.63 0.74
N LEU A 183 -3.63 -19.44 -0.08
CA LEU A 183 -2.33 -20.09 0.09
C LEU A 183 -1.20 -19.05 -0.08
N ARG A 184 -0.01 -19.37 0.44
CA ARG A 184 1.18 -18.51 0.32
C ARG A 184 2.47 -19.32 0.22
N ASP A 185 3.40 -18.89 -0.63
CA ASP A 185 4.77 -19.43 -0.70
C ASP A 185 5.75 -18.74 0.27
N ALA A 186 7.02 -19.16 0.28
CA ALA A 186 8.03 -18.58 1.16
C ALA A 186 8.36 -17.11 0.85
N ALA A 187 8.38 -16.71 -0.43
CA ALA A 187 8.53 -15.31 -0.85
C ALA A 187 7.31 -14.43 -0.49
N GLY A 188 6.24 -15.03 0.02
CA GLY A 188 5.03 -14.34 0.43
C GLY A 188 4.10 -14.03 -0.75
N ASN A 189 4.14 -14.76 -1.85
CA ASN A 189 3.19 -14.62 -2.95
C ASN A 189 1.86 -15.28 -2.59
N TYR A 190 0.75 -14.58 -2.82
CA TYR A 190 -0.58 -15.03 -2.40
C TYR A 190 -1.31 -15.72 -3.55
N TRP A 191 -2.02 -16.80 -3.23
CA TRP A 191 -2.80 -17.59 -4.16
C TRP A 191 -4.20 -17.84 -3.59
N ILE A 192 -5.16 -18.11 -4.48
CA ILE A 192 -6.51 -18.57 -4.15
C ILE A 192 -6.78 -19.87 -4.90
N GLN A 193 -7.40 -20.83 -4.25
CA GLN A 193 -7.76 -22.12 -4.83
C GLN A 193 -9.23 -22.41 -4.49
N ALA A 194 -9.99 -22.94 -5.43
CA ALA A 194 -11.38 -23.32 -5.21
C ALA A 194 -11.71 -24.66 -5.88
N LYS A 195 -12.77 -25.34 -5.42
CA LYS A 195 -13.20 -26.64 -5.95
C LYS A 195 -13.96 -26.56 -7.30
N HIS A 196 -14.09 -25.38 -7.90
CA HIS A 196 -14.89 -25.14 -9.09
C HIS A 196 -14.10 -24.38 -10.15
N THR A 197 -14.51 -24.52 -11.40
CA THR A 197 -14.01 -23.75 -12.55
C THR A 197 -14.95 -22.60 -12.87
N GLY A 198 -14.41 -21.49 -13.40
CA GLY A 198 -15.16 -20.37 -13.95
C GLY A 198 -14.90 -19.04 -13.25
N ARG A 199 -15.62 -18.01 -13.73
CA ARG A 199 -15.40 -16.62 -13.33
C ARG A 199 -16.02 -16.30 -11.96
N VAL A 200 -15.22 -15.69 -11.09
CA VAL A 200 -15.61 -15.25 -9.73
C VAL A 200 -15.24 -13.80 -9.51
N ARG A 201 -16.21 -12.97 -9.10
CA ARG A 201 -15.95 -11.70 -8.43
C ARG A 201 -15.58 -11.99 -6.98
N LEU A 202 -14.37 -11.63 -6.56
CA LEU A 202 -13.94 -11.74 -5.16
C LEU A 202 -13.87 -10.36 -4.51
N ILE A 203 -14.44 -10.22 -3.32
CA ILE A 203 -14.17 -9.11 -2.42
C ILE A 203 -13.61 -9.69 -1.13
N PHE A 204 -12.54 -9.10 -0.61
CA PHE A 204 -11.95 -9.52 0.65
C PHE A 204 -11.46 -8.34 1.46
N LEU A 205 -11.54 -8.48 2.78
CA LEU A 205 -10.87 -7.59 3.72
C LEU A 205 -9.48 -8.17 4.00
N THR A 206 -8.45 -7.36 3.81
CA THR A 206 -7.08 -7.71 4.20
C THR A 206 -6.46 -6.58 5.02
N ASP A 207 -5.53 -6.90 5.91
CA ASP A 207 -4.72 -5.92 6.59
C ASP A 207 -3.23 -6.20 6.51
N ALA A 208 -2.42 -5.16 6.75
CA ALA A 208 -0.95 -5.21 6.72
C ALA A 208 -0.34 -4.37 7.85
N PRO A 209 0.89 -4.65 8.32
CA PRO A 209 1.56 -3.81 9.33
C PRO A 209 1.80 -2.39 8.81
N ARG A 210 1.60 -1.37 9.64
CA ARG A 210 1.85 0.03 9.25
C ARG A 210 3.31 0.27 8.86
N LEU A 211 4.25 -0.31 9.61
CA LEU A 211 5.69 -0.20 9.36
C LEU A 211 6.12 -0.71 7.97
N TYR A 212 5.35 -1.61 7.34
CA TYR A 212 5.65 -2.03 5.97
C TYR A 212 5.56 -0.85 4.97
N PHE A 213 4.66 0.11 5.22
CA PHE A 213 4.49 1.30 4.38
C PHE A 213 5.26 2.54 4.87
N SER A 214 5.66 2.54 6.14
CA SER A 214 6.43 3.60 6.81
C SER A 214 7.74 2.99 7.30
N PRO A 215 8.73 2.78 6.41
CA PRO A 215 9.88 1.93 6.69
C PRO A 215 10.77 2.54 7.76
N GLU A 216 10.99 1.80 8.85
CA GLU A 216 11.85 2.19 9.96
C GLU A 216 12.71 0.99 10.37
N ILE A 217 14.04 1.15 10.35
CA ILE A 217 15.00 0.12 10.75
C ILE A 217 15.64 0.59 12.07
N PRO A 218 15.58 -0.19 13.16
CA PRO A 218 16.26 0.19 14.40
C PRO A 218 17.77 0.41 14.16
N PRO A 219 18.38 1.48 14.70
CA PRO A 219 19.77 1.82 14.42
C PRO A 219 20.78 0.78 14.94
N GLU A 220 20.40 0.02 15.96
CA GLU A 220 21.22 -0.97 16.65
C GLU A 220 21.26 -2.35 15.97
N VAL A 221 20.28 -2.72 15.15
CA VAL A 221 20.20 -4.10 14.63
C VAL A 221 21.23 -4.40 13.55
N THR A 222 21.69 -5.65 13.54
CA THR A 222 22.79 -6.22 12.75
C THR A 222 22.33 -7.46 11.98
N ALA A 223 23.14 -7.95 11.03
CA ALA A 223 22.83 -9.18 10.30
C ALA A 223 22.73 -10.43 11.20
N SER A 224 23.35 -10.42 12.40
CA SER A 224 23.19 -11.47 13.41
C SER A 224 21.79 -11.53 14.01
N ASP A 225 21.10 -10.39 14.14
CA ASP A 225 19.73 -10.30 14.68
C ASP A 225 18.67 -10.84 13.70
N VAL A 226 19.06 -11.17 12.47
CA VAL A 226 18.21 -11.81 11.47
C VAL A 226 17.99 -13.28 11.87
N PRO A 227 16.72 -13.75 11.99
CA PRO A 227 16.41 -15.15 12.25
C PRO A 227 17.09 -16.07 11.23
N SER A 228 17.73 -17.15 11.70
CA SER A 228 18.51 -18.08 10.86
C SER A 228 17.77 -18.54 9.59
N LYS A 229 16.47 -18.86 9.71
CA LYS A 229 15.59 -19.27 8.61
C LYS A 229 15.33 -18.20 7.54
N LEU A 230 15.63 -16.93 7.80
CA LEU A 230 15.51 -15.81 6.86
C LEU A 230 16.86 -15.37 6.29
N ARG A 231 17.99 -15.81 6.87
CA ARG A 231 19.33 -15.40 6.41
C ARG A 231 19.56 -15.92 4.98
N PRO A 232 19.89 -15.03 4.01
CA PRO A 232 20.09 -15.45 2.63
C PRO A 232 21.23 -16.44 2.44
N LYS A 233 21.01 -17.41 1.55
CA LYS A 233 22.04 -18.35 1.08
C LYS A 233 22.45 -17.97 -0.34
N LEU A 234 23.64 -17.40 -0.51
CA LEU A 234 24.24 -17.15 -1.83
C LEU A 234 25.25 -18.24 -2.20
N PRO A 235 25.20 -18.78 -3.43
CA PRO A 235 26.27 -19.56 -4.04
C PRO A 235 27.60 -18.80 -4.03
N ALA A 236 28.73 -19.50 -3.91
CA ALA A 236 30.06 -18.90 -3.73
C ALA A 236 30.41 -17.85 -4.81
N ARG A 237 30.24 -18.20 -6.11
CA ARG A 237 30.47 -17.28 -7.24
C ARG A 237 29.62 -16.01 -7.17
N VAL A 238 28.34 -16.14 -6.79
CA VAL A 238 27.42 -15.00 -6.65
C VAL A 238 27.82 -14.12 -5.48
N ARG A 239 28.21 -14.73 -4.34
CA ARG A 239 28.71 -14.03 -3.16
C ARG A 239 29.99 -13.26 -3.47
N GLN A 240 30.97 -13.86 -4.14
CA GLN A 240 32.21 -13.20 -4.56
C GLN A 240 31.94 -11.99 -5.46
N ALA A 241 31.12 -12.18 -6.51
CA ALA A 241 30.71 -11.08 -7.40
C ALA A 241 29.99 -9.95 -6.63
N ALA A 242 29.07 -10.31 -5.74
CA ALA A 242 28.33 -9.33 -4.93
C ALA A 242 29.22 -8.59 -3.93
N MET A 243 30.22 -9.25 -3.34
CA MET A 243 31.18 -8.60 -2.44
C MET A 243 32.05 -7.57 -3.17
N LYS A 244 32.40 -7.76 -4.46
CA LYS A 244 33.05 -6.72 -5.26
C LYS A 244 32.19 -5.44 -5.33
N VAL A 245 30.87 -5.59 -5.48
CA VAL A 245 29.92 -4.47 -5.48
C VAL A 245 29.78 -3.84 -4.09
N VAL A 246 29.69 -4.64 -3.02
CA VAL A 246 29.66 -4.17 -1.62
C VAL A 246 30.88 -3.29 -1.30
N THR A 247 32.08 -3.73 -1.68
CA THR A 247 33.33 -2.98 -1.51
C THR A 247 33.31 -1.67 -2.31
N HIS A 248 32.89 -1.71 -3.57
CA HIS A 248 32.78 -0.51 -4.42
C HIS A 248 31.77 0.53 -3.89
N ILE A 249 30.67 0.10 -3.26
CA ILE A 249 29.70 1.00 -2.60
C ILE A 249 30.30 1.59 -1.29
N GLY A 250 31.37 1.01 -0.76
CA GLY A 250 32.01 1.45 0.49
C GLY A 250 31.23 1.05 1.75
N VAL A 251 30.51 -0.06 1.73
CA VAL A 251 29.72 -0.53 2.88
C VAL A 251 30.65 -1.15 3.94
N ARG A 252 30.97 -0.37 4.98
CA ARG A 252 31.85 -0.80 6.09
C ARG A 252 31.11 -1.15 7.39
N SER A 253 29.89 -0.64 7.60
CA SER A 253 29.16 -0.83 8.87
C SER A 253 28.56 -2.24 8.99
N ARG A 254 28.51 -2.77 10.22
CA ARG A 254 27.79 -4.01 10.58
C ARG A 254 26.30 -3.78 10.91
N ARG A 255 25.84 -2.53 11.06
CA ARG A 255 24.44 -2.17 11.37
C ARG A 255 23.59 -2.19 10.10
N ILE A 256 22.46 -2.89 10.11
CA ILE A 256 21.57 -3.06 8.94
C ILE A 256 21.10 -1.69 8.42
N TYR A 257 20.73 -0.76 9.31
CA TYR A 257 20.29 0.59 8.90
C TYR A 257 21.32 1.28 8.01
N ARG A 258 22.60 1.32 8.41
CA ARG A 258 23.69 1.96 7.65
C ARG A 258 24.05 1.20 6.37
N GLN A 259 23.95 -0.13 6.39
CA GLN A 259 24.11 -0.95 5.18
C GLN A 259 23.02 -0.63 4.16
N VAL A 260 21.74 -0.71 4.56
CA VAL A 260 20.58 -0.43 3.71
C VAL A 260 20.60 1.02 3.22
N GLU A 261 20.88 2.00 4.07
CA GLU A 261 21.03 3.41 3.70
C GLU A 261 22.03 3.60 2.54
N ARG A 262 23.21 2.97 2.63
CA ARG A 262 24.25 3.04 1.59
C ARG A 262 23.84 2.33 0.30
N LEU A 263 23.24 1.13 0.38
CA LEU A 263 22.71 0.44 -0.80
C LEU A 263 21.61 1.27 -1.47
N VAL A 264 20.65 1.78 -0.70
CA VAL A 264 19.53 2.59 -1.22
C VAL A 264 20.05 3.84 -1.90
N ALA A 265 20.99 4.57 -1.28
CA ALA A 265 21.63 5.74 -1.90
C ALA A 265 22.29 5.39 -3.25
N TYR A 266 23.06 4.30 -3.31
CA TYR A 266 23.74 3.86 -4.53
C TYR A 266 22.76 3.44 -5.64
N PHE A 267 21.82 2.55 -5.36
CA PHE A 267 20.88 2.03 -6.35
C PHE A 267 19.83 3.06 -6.79
N ARG A 268 19.46 4.02 -5.93
CA ARG A 268 18.64 5.17 -6.32
C ARG A 268 19.36 6.11 -7.28
N ASN A 269 20.69 6.20 -7.23
CA ASN A 269 21.49 7.07 -8.09
C ASN A 269 21.62 6.57 -9.55
N PHE A 270 21.10 5.37 -9.86
CA PHE A 270 21.16 4.81 -11.21
C PHE A 270 20.47 5.72 -12.23
N ARG A 271 20.87 5.60 -13.50
CA ARG A 271 20.28 6.36 -14.62
C ARG A 271 19.90 5.40 -15.76
N PRO A 272 18.88 5.71 -16.56
CA PRO A 272 18.67 5.02 -17.83
C PRO A 272 19.88 5.18 -18.77
N GLY A 273 20.02 4.28 -19.74
CA GLY A 273 21.07 4.33 -20.76
C GLY A 273 21.44 2.95 -21.29
N LYS A 274 22.41 2.88 -22.22
CA LYS A 274 22.96 1.62 -22.74
C LYS A 274 23.78 0.90 -21.66
N LEU A 275 23.54 -0.39 -21.47
CA LEU A 275 24.31 -1.24 -20.56
C LEU A 275 25.59 -1.74 -21.25
N PRO A 276 26.80 -1.32 -20.83
CA PRO A 276 28.03 -1.89 -21.37
C PRO A 276 28.17 -3.36 -20.97
N ALA A 277 28.71 -4.19 -21.87
CA ALA A 277 29.13 -5.56 -21.56
C ALA A 277 30.63 -5.53 -21.23
N ARG A 278 30.96 -5.47 -19.93
CA ARG A 278 32.35 -5.29 -19.45
C ARG A 278 32.78 -6.35 -18.43
N HIS A 279 31.85 -7.16 -17.94
CA HIS A 279 32.09 -8.13 -16.88
C HIS A 279 31.43 -9.48 -17.20
N ASP A 280 31.88 -10.54 -16.52
CA ASP A 280 31.47 -11.94 -16.70
C ASP A 280 29.96 -12.22 -16.53
N ASN A 281 29.17 -11.25 -16.07
CA ASN A 281 27.74 -11.38 -15.86
C ASN A 281 27.01 -10.03 -15.86
N THR A 282 25.75 -10.05 -16.31
CA THR A 282 24.85 -8.88 -16.37
C THR A 282 24.61 -8.22 -15.00
N TYR A 283 24.75 -8.94 -13.87
CA TYR A 283 24.63 -8.32 -12.54
C TYR A 283 25.76 -7.32 -12.27
N LEU A 284 27.02 -7.68 -12.55
CA LEU A 284 28.15 -6.78 -12.40
C LEU A 284 28.09 -5.58 -13.37
N ASP A 285 27.69 -5.83 -14.63
CA ASP A 285 27.45 -4.74 -15.59
C ASP A 285 26.42 -3.72 -15.07
N ILE A 286 25.27 -4.20 -14.58
CA ILE A 286 24.20 -3.34 -14.03
C ILE A 286 24.71 -2.59 -12.81
N ALA A 287 25.36 -3.30 -11.89
CA ALA A 287 25.83 -2.75 -10.62
C ALA A 287 26.84 -1.62 -10.85
N PHE A 288 27.95 -1.90 -11.53
CA PHE A 288 29.07 -0.95 -11.67
C PHE A 288 28.80 0.17 -12.67
N SER A 289 28.05 -0.07 -13.74
CA SER A 289 27.73 1.00 -14.70
C SER A 289 26.66 1.98 -14.19
N GLN A 290 25.98 1.63 -13.09
CA GLN A 290 24.81 2.33 -12.54
C GLN A 290 23.72 2.59 -13.61
N ARG A 291 23.59 1.70 -14.60
CA ARG A 291 22.57 1.79 -15.65
C ARG A 291 21.38 0.91 -15.34
N GLY A 292 20.19 1.51 -15.24
CA GLY A 292 18.97 0.76 -14.96
C GLY A 292 17.75 1.56 -14.52
N VAL A 293 16.61 1.09 -15.01
CA VAL A 293 15.25 1.36 -14.48
C VAL A 293 14.89 0.41 -13.32
N CYS A 294 13.69 0.54 -12.77
CA CYS A 294 13.25 -0.11 -11.52
C CYS A 294 13.65 -1.59 -11.37
N ARG A 295 13.36 -2.44 -12.36
CA ARG A 295 13.69 -3.87 -12.33
C ARG A 295 15.18 -4.15 -12.18
N HIS A 296 16.05 -3.38 -12.83
CA HIS A 296 17.51 -3.56 -12.72
C HIS A 296 18.03 -3.13 -11.35
N ARG A 297 17.51 -2.01 -10.81
CA ARG A 297 17.86 -1.50 -9.47
C ARG A 297 17.49 -2.52 -8.39
N SER A 298 16.25 -2.98 -8.42
CA SER A 298 15.72 -3.96 -7.46
C SER A 298 16.41 -5.32 -7.57
N TYR A 299 16.73 -5.74 -8.80
CA TYR A 299 17.49 -6.97 -9.04
C TYR A 299 18.90 -6.90 -8.42
N ALA A 300 19.68 -5.87 -8.75
CA ALA A 300 21.04 -5.73 -8.26
C ALA A 300 21.09 -5.45 -6.74
N PHE A 301 20.13 -4.68 -6.21
CA PHE A 301 19.99 -4.45 -4.76
C PHE A 301 19.85 -5.75 -3.99
N VAL A 302 18.96 -6.66 -4.42
CA VAL A 302 18.68 -7.91 -3.68
C VAL A 302 19.91 -8.80 -3.62
N ILE A 303 20.62 -8.97 -4.73
CA ILE A 303 21.87 -9.75 -4.78
C ILE A 303 22.93 -9.14 -3.86
N THR A 304 23.09 -7.82 -3.87
CA THR A 304 24.06 -7.11 -3.01
C THR A 304 23.70 -7.20 -1.52
N ALA A 305 22.41 -7.04 -1.19
CA ALA A 305 21.91 -7.13 0.18
C ALA A 305 22.06 -8.55 0.75
N HIS A 306 21.83 -9.59 -0.07
CA HIS A 306 22.02 -10.98 0.32
C HIS A 306 23.49 -11.30 0.66
N ALA A 307 24.47 -10.66 0.00
CA ALA A 307 25.88 -10.84 0.31
C ALA A 307 26.27 -10.28 1.69
N LEU A 308 25.57 -9.24 2.14
CA LEU A 308 25.65 -8.67 3.50
C LEU A 308 24.84 -9.48 4.54
N GLY A 309 24.19 -10.57 4.16
CA GLY A 309 23.32 -11.37 5.03
C GLY A 309 21.95 -10.73 5.31
N ILE A 310 21.60 -9.63 4.63
CA ILE A 310 20.34 -8.91 4.81
C ILE A 310 19.24 -9.62 3.99
N PRO A 311 18.14 -10.10 4.59
CA PRO A 311 17.04 -10.66 3.84
C PRO A 311 16.36 -9.56 3.02
N ALA A 312 16.49 -9.68 1.71
CA ALA A 312 15.86 -8.79 0.74
C ALA A 312 15.01 -9.60 -0.24
N ARG A 313 13.95 -8.99 -0.76
CA ARG A 313 13.11 -9.56 -1.82
C ARG A 313 12.99 -8.60 -2.97
N TYR A 314 13.05 -9.13 -4.18
CA TYR A 314 12.60 -8.41 -5.36
C TYR A 314 11.10 -8.55 -5.42
N VAL A 315 10.36 -7.46 -5.64
CA VAL A 315 8.91 -7.50 -5.83
C VAL A 315 8.54 -6.72 -7.07
N ALA A 316 7.68 -7.29 -7.92
CA ALA A 316 7.18 -6.62 -9.12
C ALA A 316 5.68 -6.78 -9.35
N ASN A 317 5.19 -5.91 -10.23
CA ASN A 317 3.88 -5.93 -10.86
C ASN A 317 3.98 -5.39 -12.30
N GLU A 318 2.85 -5.06 -12.93
CA GLU A 318 2.77 -4.66 -14.35
C GLU A 318 3.45 -3.31 -14.65
N ALA A 319 3.70 -2.49 -13.64
CA ALA A 319 4.26 -1.14 -13.78
C ALA A 319 5.53 -0.89 -12.99
N HIS A 320 5.80 -1.65 -11.93
CA HIS A 320 6.92 -1.33 -11.04
C HIS A 320 7.59 -2.55 -10.45
N ALA A 321 8.88 -2.39 -10.15
CA ALA A 321 9.68 -3.33 -9.38
C ALA A 321 10.40 -2.59 -8.24
N PHE A 322 10.19 -3.03 -7.01
CA PHE A 322 10.75 -2.47 -5.79
C PHE A 322 11.39 -3.57 -4.95
N VAL A 323 11.92 -3.23 -3.77
CA VAL A 323 12.47 -4.23 -2.85
C VAL A 323 11.74 -4.24 -1.50
N GLU A 324 11.71 -5.40 -0.87
CA GLU A 324 11.39 -5.54 0.54
C GLU A 324 12.66 -5.88 1.29
N VAL A 325 12.87 -5.28 2.46
CA VAL A 325 13.98 -5.63 3.37
C VAL A 325 13.42 -6.05 4.71
N TYR A 326 13.95 -7.12 5.29
CA TYR A 326 13.60 -7.53 6.65
C TYR A 326 14.46 -6.77 7.67
N ALA A 327 13.81 -5.92 8.46
CA ALA A 327 14.38 -5.35 9.67
C ALA A 327 14.05 -6.28 10.86
N PRO A 328 15.04 -6.77 11.61
CA PRO A 328 14.80 -7.39 12.91
C PRO A 328 13.91 -6.51 13.79
N ARG A 329 13.04 -7.14 14.60
CA ARG A 329 11.97 -6.50 15.42
C ARG A 329 10.82 -5.87 14.62
N HIS A 330 11.08 -5.18 13.51
CA HIS A 330 10.04 -4.45 12.74
C HIS A 330 9.43 -5.25 11.56
N GLY A 331 10.08 -6.33 11.12
CA GLY A 331 9.60 -7.20 10.04
C GLY A 331 9.97 -6.72 8.64
N TRP A 332 9.16 -7.09 7.65
CA TRP A 332 9.37 -6.66 6.26
C TRP A 332 8.97 -5.20 6.05
N LEU A 333 9.83 -4.43 5.38
CA LEU A 333 9.66 -3.03 5.04
C LEU A 333 9.72 -2.86 3.52
N ARG A 334 8.84 -2.05 2.94
CA ARG A 334 8.91 -1.68 1.51
C ARG A 334 9.93 -0.56 1.28
N ILE A 335 10.84 -0.75 0.33
CA ILE A 335 11.77 0.29 -0.12
C ILE A 335 11.65 0.48 -1.63
N ASP A 336 11.38 1.72 -2.03
CA ASP A 336 11.35 2.14 -3.42
C ASP A 336 12.74 2.64 -3.86
N LEU A 337 13.28 2.07 -4.95
CA LEU A 337 14.56 2.45 -5.55
C LEU A 337 14.39 3.36 -6.79
N GLY A 338 13.14 3.63 -7.15
CA GLY A 338 12.73 4.45 -8.28
C GLY A 338 12.73 3.70 -9.60
N GLY A 339 12.22 4.35 -10.63
CA GLY A 339 12.18 3.85 -12.00
C GLY A 339 11.88 4.97 -12.97
N ALA A 340 12.36 4.81 -14.20
CA ALA A 340 12.16 5.79 -15.25
C ALA A 340 11.23 5.21 -16.34
N SER A 341 10.03 5.78 -16.41
CA SER A 341 9.04 5.51 -17.46
C SER A 341 8.52 6.82 -18.07
N ASN A 342 7.92 6.75 -19.26
CA ASN A 342 7.36 7.94 -19.90
C ASN A 342 6.00 8.35 -19.30
N GLY A 343 5.30 7.43 -18.63
CA GLY A 343 4.08 7.71 -17.89
C GLY A 343 3.52 6.49 -17.16
N LEU A 344 2.42 6.70 -16.43
CA LEU A 344 1.68 5.65 -15.73
C LEU A 344 0.17 5.82 -15.93
N HIS A 345 -0.48 4.81 -16.48
CA HIS A 345 -1.93 4.71 -16.55
C HIS A 345 -2.47 3.81 -15.43
N VAL A 346 -3.33 4.36 -14.57
CA VAL A 346 -3.88 3.66 -13.41
C VAL A 346 -5.35 3.28 -13.66
N GLY A 347 -5.58 2.04 -14.09
CA GLY A 347 -6.91 1.45 -14.28
C GLY A 347 -7.60 1.06 -12.97
N ASN A 348 -8.93 0.94 -13.01
CA ASN A 348 -9.82 0.62 -11.88
C ASN A 348 -9.68 1.59 -10.68
N ALA A 349 -9.29 2.84 -10.96
CA ALA A 349 -8.89 3.80 -9.92
C ALA A 349 -9.97 4.84 -9.56
N LYS A 350 -10.96 5.07 -10.43
CA LYS A 350 -11.90 6.22 -10.35
C LYS A 350 -12.69 6.34 -9.04
N ARG A 351 -12.93 5.21 -8.34
CA ARG A 351 -13.70 5.16 -7.08
C ARG A 351 -12.87 4.71 -5.87
N LYS A 352 -11.54 4.58 -6.01
CA LYS A 352 -10.66 4.08 -4.95
C LYS A 352 -9.89 5.23 -4.32
N ALA A 353 -9.74 5.23 -3.00
CA ALA A 353 -8.76 6.07 -2.33
C ALA A 353 -7.35 5.73 -2.82
N VAL A 354 -6.39 6.64 -2.63
CA VAL A 354 -4.96 6.34 -2.70
C VAL A 354 -4.44 6.30 -1.27
N HIS A 355 -3.66 5.27 -0.96
CA HIS A 355 -3.02 5.08 0.34
C HIS A 355 -1.88 6.09 0.52
N ARG A 356 -1.71 6.62 1.73
CA ARG A 356 -0.60 7.52 2.05
C ARG A 356 0.41 6.82 2.96
N PRO A 357 1.55 6.36 2.42
CA PRO A 357 2.65 5.87 3.27
C PRO A 357 3.24 7.00 4.10
N GLY A 358 3.93 6.62 5.19
CA GLY A 358 4.78 7.54 5.94
C GLY A 358 5.96 8.06 5.11
N PRO A 359 6.77 8.96 5.68
CA PRO A 359 7.93 9.50 5.00
C PRO A 359 8.94 8.37 4.70
N ASP A 360 9.38 8.28 3.44
CA ASP A 360 10.55 7.47 3.06
C ASP A 360 11.83 8.12 3.65
N PRO A 361 12.52 7.48 4.61
CA PRO A 361 13.63 8.11 5.35
C PRO A 361 14.98 7.98 4.64
N PHE A 362 15.05 7.23 3.53
CA PHE A 362 16.32 6.92 2.88
C PHE A 362 16.77 8.04 1.94
N PRO A 363 18.10 8.16 1.67
CA PRO A 363 18.64 9.20 0.78
C PRO A 363 17.95 9.26 -0.59
N ARG A 364 17.77 10.48 -1.11
CA ARG A 364 17.11 10.76 -2.39
C ARG A 364 18.07 11.54 -3.32
N PRO A 365 19.05 10.89 -3.95
CA PRO A 365 20.01 11.56 -4.83
C PRO A 365 19.30 12.21 -6.03
N SER A 366 19.96 13.16 -6.70
CA SER A 366 19.37 13.91 -7.84
C SER A 366 18.90 12.99 -8.97
N ALA A 367 19.64 11.93 -9.28
CA ALA A 367 19.23 10.94 -10.28
C ALA A 367 17.96 10.15 -9.89
N TYR A 368 17.59 10.09 -8.60
CA TYR A 368 16.29 9.61 -8.17
C TYR A 368 15.23 10.70 -8.38
N THR A 369 15.37 11.87 -7.78
CA THR A 369 14.31 12.92 -7.81
C THR A 369 14.02 13.48 -9.22
N THR A 370 15.00 13.43 -10.13
CA THR A 370 14.84 13.79 -11.54
C THR A 370 14.20 12.69 -12.36
N ASN A 371 14.66 11.43 -12.25
CA ASN A 371 14.16 10.32 -13.07
C ASN A 371 12.92 9.60 -12.50
N TYR A 372 12.50 9.92 -11.27
CA TYR A 372 11.32 9.32 -10.62
C TYR A 372 10.02 9.80 -11.27
N SER A 373 9.67 9.22 -12.40
CA SER A 373 8.53 9.63 -13.22
C SER A 373 7.25 8.86 -12.94
N GLN A 374 7.30 7.72 -12.24
CA GLN A 374 6.14 6.85 -12.05
C GLN A 374 4.98 7.49 -11.26
N LEU A 375 5.27 8.45 -10.37
CA LEU A 375 4.24 9.26 -9.69
C LEU A 375 4.41 10.79 -9.89
N ALA A 376 5.51 11.25 -10.49
CA ALA A 376 5.76 12.67 -10.76
C ALA A 376 5.73 13.06 -12.25
N GLY A 377 5.60 12.09 -13.17
CA GLY A 377 5.47 12.27 -14.62
C GLY A 377 4.01 12.28 -15.09
N ASN A 378 3.77 11.83 -16.33
CA ASN A 378 2.43 11.78 -16.91
C ASN A 378 1.59 10.63 -16.32
N VAL A 379 0.91 10.92 -15.20
CA VAL A 379 0.01 9.98 -14.52
C VAL A 379 -1.45 10.22 -14.96
N SER A 380 -2.09 9.18 -15.50
CA SER A 380 -3.50 9.18 -15.92
C SER A 380 -4.32 8.13 -15.15
N GLY A 381 -5.65 8.23 -15.21
CA GLY A 381 -6.58 7.37 -14.46
C GLY A 381 -6.85 7.79 -13.02
N LEU A 382 -5.91 8.50 -12.37
CA LEU A 382 -6.10 9.18 -11.09
C LEU A 382 -6.62 10.62 -11.25
N SER A 383 -7.59 11.02 -10.42
CA SER A 383 -8.05 12.41 -10.34
C SER A 383 -7.07 13.30 -9.58
N ARG A 384 -7.13 14.63 -9.81
CA ARG A 384 -6.30 15.62 -9.08
C ARG A 384 -6.46 15.54 -7.56
N ARG A 385 -7.61 15.09 -7.03
CA ARG A 385 -7.87 14.92 -5.59
C ARG A 385 -7.27 13.64 -5.00
N GLN A 386 -6.90 12.67 -5.84
CA GLN A 386 -6.22 11.44 -5.44
C GLN A 386 -4.69 11.57 -5.42
N LEU A 387 -4.14 12.61 -6.04
CA LEU A 387 -2.71 12.90 -6.06
C LEU A 387 -2.33 13.87 -4.91
N PRO A 388 -1.49 13.45 -3.94
CA PRO A 388 -0.84 14.33 -2.99
C PRO A 388 -0.26 15.64 -3.55
N LYS A 389 -0.29 16.68 -2.71
CA LYS A 389 0.02 18.08 -3.07
C LYS A 389 1.37 18.31 -3.79
N PRO A 390 2.49 17.61 -3.45
CA PRO A 390 3.74 17.76 -4.20
C PRO A 390 3.61 17.37 -5.68
N TRP A 391 2.83 16.34 -5.98
CA TRP A 391 2.64 15.80 -7.33
C TRP A 391 1.68 16.67 -8.16
N ALA A 392 0.73 17.34 -7.51
CA ALA A 392 -0.16 18.30 -8.15
C ALA A 392 0.56 19.57 -8.68
N ARG A 393 1.65 20.02 -8.02
CA ARG A 393 2.42 21.20 -8.48
C ARG A 393 3.29 20.88 -9.70
N ARG A 394 4.03 19.77 -9.70
CA ARG A 394 4.93 19.36 -10.81
C ARG A 394 4.20 19.16 -12.15
N ARG A 395 2.93 18.76 -12.11
CA ARG A 395 2.09 18.60 -13.31
C ARG A 395 1.89 19.91 -14.10
N ARG A 396 2.04 21.10 -13.49
CA ARG A 396 2.04 22.39 -14.22
C ARG A 396 3.33 22.61 -15.02
N SER A 397 4.50 22.29 -14.46
CA SER A 397 5.79 22.54 -15.13
C SER A 397 6.07 21.55 -16.26
N LEU A 398 5.54 20.32 -16.19
CA LEU A 398 5.67 19.36 -17.28
C LEU A 398 4.73 19.66 -18.47
N SER A 399 3.56 20.28 -18.24
CA SER A 399 2.66 20.71 -19.32
C SER A 399 3.13 21.95 -20.08
N SER A 400 4.07 22.72 -19.51
CA SER A 400 4.80 23.76 -20.24
C SER A 400 6.02 23.17 -20.95
N TYR A 401 6.77 22.28 -20.28
CA TYR A 401 7.97 21.65 -20.86
C TYR A 401 7.68 20.77 -22.08
N SER A 402 6.49 20.16 -22.17
CA SER A 402 6.09 19.36 -23.32
C SER A 402 5.74 20.17 -24.57
N ARG A 403 5.47 21.49 -24.46
CA ARG A 403 5.32 22.36 -25.63
C ARG A 403 6.67 22.90 -26.12
N GLN A 404 7.61 23.07 -25.21
CA GLN A 404 8.89 23.73 -25.47
C GLN A 404 9.98 22.79 -26.04
N ARG A 405 9.61 21.53 -26.36
CA ARG A 405 10.55 20.50 -26.83
C ARG A 405 10.27 19.99 -28.25
N GLU A 406 9.21 20.47 -28.88
CA GLU A 406 8.98 20.32 -30.32
C GLU A 406 9.75 21.42 -31.10
N ASP A 407 10.08 22.54 -30.44
CA ASP A 407 10.80 23.69 -31.04
C ASP A 407 12.34 23.64 -30.90
N ALA A 408 12.90 22.63 -30.22
CA ALA A 408 14.28 22.68 -29.70
C ALA A 408 15.13 21.41 -29.96
N SER A 409 14.95 20.78 -31.14
CA SER A 409 15.84 19.71 -31.62
C SER A 409 16.79 20.20 -32.71
N GLY A 410 17.78 21.01 -32.33
CA GLY A 410 18.90 21.45 -33.17
C GLY A 410 20.09 21.87 -32.30
N ALA A 411 21.32 21.60 -32.76
CA ALA A 411 22.62 21.71 -32.05
C ALA A 411 22.77 20.73 -30.84
N ALA A 412 23.75 19.81 -30.81
CA ALA A 412 25.23 19.96 -30.78
C ALA A 412 25.77 20.47 -29.42
N GLU A 413 26.96 20.14 -28.91
CA GLU A 413 27.85 18.96 -29.00
C GLU A 413 28.83 19.01 -27.79
N ALA A 414 29.62 17.96 -27.56
CA ALA A 414 30.88 17.85 -26.80
C ALA A 414 31.28 18.86 -25.67
N ALA A 415 31.69 18.32 -24.52
CA ALA A 415 32.93 18.73 -23.81
C ALA A 415 33.35 17.69 -22.74
N ASN A 416 34.62 17.74 -22.30
CA ASN A 416 35.36 16.68 -21.60
C ASN A 416 35.87 17.15 -20.21
N VAL A 417 36.92 16.50 -19.66
CA VAL A 417 37.73 16.81 -18.44
C VAL A 417 37.18 16.14 -17.15
N ARG A 418 37.77 15.04 -16.65
CA ARG A 418 39.08 14.78 -15.96
C ARG A 418 39.11 15.14 -14.46
N ALA A 419 39.51 14.16 -13.65
CA ALA A 419 39.83 14.28 -12.22
C ALA A 419 41.33 14.63 -12.01
N PRO A 420 41.78 14.78 -10.76
CA PRO A 420 42.66 13.74 -10.22
C PRO A 420 42.39 13.34 -8.75
N ALA A 421 43.09 12.28 -8.32
CA ALA A 421 43.00 11.65 -6.99
C ALA A 421 44.17 12.04 -6.06
N ARG A 422 44.08 11.65 -4.78
CA ARG A 422 45.23 11.47 -3.86
C ARG A 422 45.05 10.20 -3.01
N THR A 423 46.16 9.72 -2.47
CA THR A 423 46.48 8.32 -2.07
C THR A 423 46.95 8.21 -0.60
N LEU A 424 47.42 7.00 -0.22
CA LEU A 424 48.18 6.60 1.00
C LEU A 424 47.29 6.27 2.23
N SER A 425 47.32 5.08 2.86
CA SER A 425 48.42 4.29 3.51
C SER A 425 48.61 4.67 4.98
N ASP A 426 48.83 3.81 5.99
CA ASP A 426 48.78 2.33 6.14
C ASP A 426 48.12 1.98 7.52
N ILE A 427 48.11 0.77 8.10
CA ILE A 427 49.10 0.20 9.05
C ILE A 427 48.57 -1.18 9.55
N HIS A 428 49.47 -2.08 9.99
CA HIS A 428 49.21 -3.42 10.61
C HIS A 428 48.45 -3.33 11.97
N GLY A 429 47.85 -4.35 12.61
CA GLY A 429 47.60 -5.78 12.36
C GLY A 429 46.32 -6.19 13.15
N ALA A 430 46.14 -7.35 13.80
CA ALA A 430 46.87 -8.63 13.88
C ALA A 430 45.88 -9.74 14.39
N ASP A 431 46.39 -10.92 14.75
CA ASP A 431 45.69 -12.11 15.34
C ASP A 431 46.70 -12.83 16.30
N PRO A 432 46.42 -13.94 17.04
CA PRO A 432 45.24 -14.84 17.04
C PRO A 432 44.69 -15.24 18.44
N GLY A 433 43.69 -16.13 18.50
CA GLY A 433 43.49 -17.02 19.66
C GLY A 433 42.04 -17.45 19.96
N PRO A 434 41.70 -18.76 20.03
CA PRO A 434 40.29 -19.21 20.05
C PRO A 434 39.79 -19.70 21.43
N GLY A 435 38.49 -19.58 21.65
CA GLY A 435 37.77 -20.20 22.78
C GLY A 435 36.48 -20.90 22.32
N SER A 436 36.46 -22.23 22.40
CA SER A 436 35.30 -23.07 22.04
C SER A 436 34.30 -23.16 23.19
N GLY A 437 33.00 -23.10 22.88
CA GLY A 437 31.93 -23.22 23.88
C GLY A 437 30.62 -23.66 23.25
N SER A 438 30.41 -24.97 23.15
CA SER A 438 29.14 -25.56 22.72
C SER A 438 28.17 -25.63 23.90
N ALA A 439 26.94 -25.12 23.73
CA ALA A 439 25.86 -25.30 24.69
C ALA A 439 24.51 -25.49 23.98
N ALA A 440 23.70 -26.41 24.49
CA ALA A 440 22.54 -26.96 23.81
C ALA A 440 21.29 -26.04 23.83
N ALA A 441 20.34 -26.33 22.94
CA ALA A 441 19.07 -25.62 22.85
C ALA A 441 18.10 -26.06 23.96
N ALA A 442 17.45 -25.09 24.61
CA ALA A 442 16.27 -25.31 25.45
C ALA A 442 15.05 -24.59 24.83
N ALA A 443 13.92 -25.29 24.71
CA ALA A 443 12.69 -24.73 24.16
C ALA A 443 11.89 -23.98 25.24
N ALA A 444 11.38 -22.79 24.90
CA ALA A 444 10.53 -22.00 25.81
C ALA A 444 9.04 -22.44 25.75
N PRO A 445 8.29 -22.47 26.87
CA PRO A 445 6.92 -22.97 26.89
C PRO A 445 5.89 -22.03 26.26
N GLN A 446 4.78 -22.58 25.75
CA GLN A 446 3.62 -21.79 25.32
C GLN A 446 2.64 -21.62 26.49
N LEU A 447 2.26 -20.37 26.79
CA LEU A 447 1.21 -20.07 27.78
C LEU A 447 -0.19 -20.19 27.17
N PRO A 448 -1.20 -20.71 27.90
CA PRO A 448 -2.57 -20.84 27.39
C PRO A 448 -3.26 -19.49 27.10
N LEU A 449 -4.08 -19.45 26.06
CA LEU A 449 -4.89 -18.30 25.70
C LEU A 449 -6.15 -18.22 26.60
N ALA A 450 -6.30 -17.11 27.32
CA ALA A 450 -7.51 -16.84 28.11
C ALA A 450 -8.76 -16.62 27.22
N PRO A 451 -9.96 -17.04 27.66
CA PRO A 451 -11.20 -16.88 26.89
C PRO A 451 -11.61 -15.40 26.75
N GLN A 452 -12.01 -15.00 25.54
CA GLN A 452 -12.38 -13.61 25.24
C GLN A 452 -13.77 -13.27 25.79
N ARG A 453 -13.85 -12.26 26.67
CA ARG A 453 -15.12 -11.72 27.17
C ARG A 453 -15.92 -11.04 26.04
N LYS A 454 -17.25 -11.24 26.03
CA LYS A 454 -18.16 -10.54 25.11
C LYS A 454 -18.29 -9.07 25.52
N ARG A 455 -18.17 -8.15 24.57
CA ARG A 455 -18.30 -6.70 24.79
C ARG A 455 -19.77 -6.27 24.89
N LYS A 456 -20.03 -5.24 25.71
CA LYS A 456 -21.32 -4.55 25.79
C LYS A 456 -21.58 -3.79 24.48
N ALA A 457 -22.82 -3.85 23.96
CA ALA A 457 -23.21 -3.06 22.79
C ALA A 457 -23.37 -1.57 23.17
N THR A 458 -22.94 -0.65 22.30
CA THR A 458 -23.05 0.80 22.55
C THR A 458 -24.02 1.49 21.58
N LYS A 459 -24.54 2.64 22.02
CA LYS A 459 -25.34 3.58 21.23
C LYS A 459 -24.73 4.96 21.41
N THR A 460 -24.37 5.62 20.30
CA THR A 460 -23.90 7.02 20.32
C THR A 460 -25.05 7.96 19.93
N THR A 461 -25.12 9.12 20.59
CA THR A 461 -26.02 10.23 20.25
C THR A 461 -25.19 11.48 19.94
N LEU A 462 -25.62 12.35 19.02
CA LEU A 462 -24.91 13.58 18.65
C LEU A 462 -25.88 14.75 18.49
N TYR A 463 -25.45 15.90 19.01
CA TYR A 463 -26.08 17.20 18.88
C TYR A 463 -25.05 18.25 18.43
N SER A 464 -25.52 19.32 17.79
CA SER A 464 -24.68 20.40 17.24
C SER A 464 -25.25 21.77 17.58
N SER A 465 -24.40 22.75 17.87
CA SER A 465 -24.83 24.11 18.24
C SER A 465 -25.50 24.90 17.11
N ALA A 466 -25.32 24.48 15.86
CA ALA A 466 -25.82 25.20 14.70
C ALA A 466 -26.06 24.25 13.52
N SER A 467 -27.13 24.51 12.76
CA SER A 467 -27.45 23.83 11.50
C SER A 467 -26.62 24.34 10.30
N SER A 468 -25.88 25.44 10.48
CA SER A 468 -24.93 25.98 9.49
C SER A 468 -23.71 26.58 10.20
N VAL A 469 -22.53 26.42 9.61
CA VAL A 469 -21.25 26.97 10.13
C VAL A 469 -20.38 27.38 8.95
N LEU A 470 -19.73 28.54 9.05
CA LEU A 470 -18.80 29.03 8.03
C LEU A 470 -17.46 28.28 8.06
N ARG A 471 -16.83 28.17 6.90
CA ARG A 471 -15.48 27.62 6.76
C ARG A 471 -14.48 28.47 7.56
N GLY A 472 -13.59 27.83 8.30
CA GLY A 472 -12.66 28.49 9.22
C GLY A 472 -13.27 28.91 10.56
N LYS A 473 -14.58 28.73 10.78
CA LYS A 473 -15.22 28.91 12.10
C LYS A 473 -15.39 27.57 12.81
N THR A 474 -15.69 27.63 14.10
CA THR A 474 -15.76 26.45 14.99
C THR A 474 -17.19 25.91 15.05
N LEU A 475 -17.36 24.62 14.76
CA LEU A 475 -18.58 23.87 15.06
C LEU A 475 -18.46 23.32 16.50
N HIS A 476 -19.45 23.59 17.33
CA HIS A 476 -19.56 22.97 18.66
C HIS A 476 -20.50 21.77 18.57
N VAL A 477 -20.08 20.64 19.14
CA VAL A 477 -20.90 19.42 19.23
C VAL A 477 -20.85 18.83 20.63
N TRP A 478 -21.90 18.11 21.01
CA TRP A 478 -22.00 17.35 22.24
C TRP A 478 -22.86 16.11 22.05
N GLY A 479 -22.82 15.19 22.99
CA GLY A 479 -23.62 13.98 22.95
C GLY A 479 -23.21 13.00 24.02
N ASP A 480 -23.62 11.75 23.84
CA ASP A 480 -23.41 10.65 24.77
C ASP A 480 -23.09 9.35 24.04
N VAL A 481 -22.45 8.43 24.76
CA VAL A 481 -22.34 7.02 24.40
C VAL A 481 -22.86 6.20 25.57
N GLN A 482 -23.89 5.40 25.33
CA GLN A 482 -24.48 4.51 26.33
C GLN A 482 -24.22 3.04 26.00
N ALA A 483 -23.98 2.22 27.03
CA ALA A 483 -23.90 0.77 26.98
C ALA A 483 -25.07 0.17 27.78
N GLY A 484 -26.18 -0.13 27.10
CA GLY A 484 -27.46 -0.39 27.78
C GLY A 484 -27.99 0.89 28.42
N ALA A 485 -28.31 0.83 29.71
CA ALA A 485 -28.75 2.00 30.50
C ALA A 485 -27.60 2.81 31.13
N GLN A 486 -26.35 2.33 31.03
CA GLN A 486 -25.18 2.97 31.66
C GLN A 486 -24.41 3.84 30.65
N GLY A 487 -23.82 4.93 31.11
CA GLY A 487 -22.85 5.71 30.33
C GLY A 487 -21.57 4.91 30.09
N ALA A 488 -21.06 4.90 28.85
CA ALA A 488 -19.82 4.22 28.50
C ALA A 488 -18.64 5.18 28.59
N ALA A 489 -17.95 5.17 29.73
CA ALA A 489 -16.88 6.11 30.07
C ALA A 489 -15.54 5.83 29.38
N GLY A 490 -14.69 6.87 29.24
CA GLY A 490 -13.33 6.75 28.68
C GLY A 490 -13.26 6.47 27.18
N LEU A 491 -14.40 6.31 26.51
CA LEU A 491 -14.46 6.00 25.09
C LEU A 491 -14.05 7.20 24.25
N ARG A 492 -13.11 6.96 23.34
CA ARG A 492 -12.78 7.92 22.28
C ARG A 492 -13.96 8.06 21.32
N VAL A 493 -14.37 9.30 21.07
CA VAL A 493 -15.42 9.68 20.13
C VAL A 493 -14.81 10.56 19.03
N GLU A 494 -14.89 10.10 17.79
CA GLU A 494 -14.41 10.79 16.60
C GLU A 494 -15.56 11.50 15.89
N ILE A 495 -15.39 12.77 15.55
CA ILE A 495 -16.40 13.59 14.88
C ILE A 495 -16.04 13.76 13.41
N VAL A 496 -17.00 13.49 12.52
CA VAL A 496 -16.80 13.50 11.06
C VAL A 496 -17.92 14.25 10.33
N LEU A 497 -17.59 14.90 9.22
CA LEU A 497 -18.56 15.47 8.27
C LEU A 497 -18.70 14.59 7.04
N SER A 498 -19.91 14.37 6.53
CA SER A 498 -20.16 13.68 5.26
C SER A 498 -21.05 14.50 4.34
N LYS A 499 -20.61 14.75 3.10
CA LYS A 499 -21.39 15.56 2.14
C LYS A 499 -22.57 14.78 1.56
N ASP A 500 -22.31 13.55 1.13
CA ASP A 500 -23.23 12.73 0.32
C ASP A 500 -23.37 11.29 0.86
N GLY A 501 -23.05 11.06 2.15
CA GLY A 501 -22.87 9.72 2.74
C GLY A 501 -21.61 8.97 2.27
N LYS A 502 -21.07 9.35 1.10
CA LYS A 502 -19.97 8.66 0.39
C LYS A 502 -18.57 9.21 0.67
N THR A 503 -18.47 10.42 1.21
CA THR A 503 -17.18 11.09 1.51
C THR A 503 -17.22 11.69 2.90
N ALA A 504 -16.58 11.02 3.86
CA ALA A 504 -16.38 11.51 5.21
C ALA A 504 -15.07 12.30 5.35
N TYR A 505 -15.08 13.35 6.16
CA TYR A 505 -13.94 14.18 6.55
C TYR A 505 -13.84 14.18 8.08
N PHE A 506 -12.70 13.78 8.63
CA PHE A 506 -12.45 13.86 10.07
C PHE A 506 -12.27 15.32 10.51
N LEU A 507 -12.99 15.73 11.57
CA LEU A 507 -12.87 17.06 12.18
C LEU A 507 -12.01 17.05 13.45
N GLY A 508 -12.07 15.97 14.23
CA GLY A 508 -11.36 15.85 15.50
C GLY A 508 -11.93 14.72 16.36
N ALA A 509 -11.36 14.54 17.54
CA ALA A 509 -11.80 13.55 18.51
C ALA A 509 -11.89 14.16 19.92
N THR A 510 -12.69 13.51 20.76
CA THR A 510 -12.88 13.80 22.19
C THR A 510 -13.01 12.46 22.93
N GLN A 511 -13.23 12.48 24.24
CA GLN A 511 -13.50 11.30 25.06
C GLN A 511 -14.79 11.47 25.86
N THR A 512 -15.43 10.36 26.19
CA THR A 512 -16.58 10.35 27.11
C THR A 512 -16.14 10.44 28.56
N ASN A 513 -16.87 11.21 29.36
CA ASN A 513 -16.71 11.27 30.81
C ASN A 513 -17.35 10.04 31.50
N ALA A 514 -17.34 10.01 32.84
CA ALA A 514 -17.93 8.93 33.65
C ALA A 514 -19.42 8.62 33.33
N LEU A 515 -20.17 9.60 32.82
CA LEU A 515 -21.58 9.46 32.44
C LEU A 515 -21.78 9.10 30.95
N GLY A 516 -20.69 8.79 30.22
CA GLY A 516 -20.73 8.55 28.78
C GLY A 516 -20.86 9.82 27.94
N ALA A 517 -20.93 11.01 28.54
CA ALA A 517 -21.14 12.27 27.83
C ALA A 517 -19.84 12.85 27.25
N PHE A 518 -19.92 13.47 26.08
CA PHE A 518 -18.79 14.12 25.40
C PHE A 518 -19.15 15.52 24.88
N LYS A 519 -18.13 16.38 24.74
CA LYS A 519 -18.21 17.70 24.08
C LYS A 519 -16.97 17.91 23.22
N ALA A 520 -17.11 18.64 22.11
CA ALA A 520 -15.99 19.02 21.25
C ALA A 520 -16.22 20.39 20.56
N ARG A 521 -15.14 21.14 20.37
CA ARG A 521 -15.10 22.41 19.62
C ARG A 521 -14.15 22.22 18.44
N LEU A 522 -14.69 22.21 17.22
CA LEU A 522 -13.98 21.70 16.05
C LEU A 522 -13.93 22.73 14.91
N PRO A 523 -12.74 23.17 14.46
CA PRO A 523 -12.63 24.12 13.36
C PRO A 523 -13.05 23.46 12.04
N ILE A 524 -13.97 24.09 11.31
CA ILE A 524 -14.39 23.64 9.98
C ILE A 524 -13.28 23.95 8.97
N PRO A 525 -12.67 22.94 8.31
CA PRO A 525 -11.52 23.19 7.44
C PRO A 525 -11.84 24.13 6.27
N THR A 526 -11.01 25.15 6.08
CA THR A 526 -11.20 26.22 5.08
C THR A 526 -11.30 25.71 3.64
N HIS A 527 -10.69 24.56 3.36
CA HIS A 527 -10.63 23.93 2.04
C HIS A 527 -11.86 23.04 1.71
N LEU A 528 -12.84 22.90 2.60
CA LEU A 528 -14.09 22.20 2.28
C LEU A 528 -14.88 22.97 1.21
N ALA A 529 -15.61 22.23 0.38
CA ALA A 529 -16.49 22.79 -0.64
C ALA A 529 -17.84 23.14 -0.01
N VAL A 530 -18.33 24.36 -0.23
CA VAL A 530 -19.65 24.80 0.28
C VAL A 530 -20.76 23.82 -0.13
N GLY A 531 -21.73 23.59 0.76
CA GLY A 531 -22.86 22.68 0.56
C GLY A 531 -23.37 22.11 1.88
N ARG A 532 -24.39 21.25 1.81
CA ARG A 532 -24.92 20.53 2.96
C ARG A 532 -23.96 19.40 3.37
N TYR A 533 -23.79 19.20 4.67
CA TYR A 533 -23.04 18.09 5.26
C TYR A 533 -23.86 17.51 6.41
N ARG A 534 -23.73 16.21 6.66
CA ARG A 534 -24.16 15.55 7.90
C ARG A 534 -22.97 15.44 8.84
N VAL A 535 -23.19 15.70 10.13
CA VAL A 535 -22.20 15.47 11.18
C VAL A 535 -22.48 14.11 11.81
N TYR A 536 -21.45 13.33 12.11
CA TYR A 536 -21.56 12.09 12.85
C TYR A 536 -20.52 12.01 13.96
N ALA A 537 -20.87 11.33 15.06
CA ALA A 537 -19.97 10.93 16.12
C ALA A 537 -19.82 9.41 16.09
N ALA A 538 -18.58 8.92 16.10
CA ALA A 538 -18.27 7.50 16.04
C ALA A 538 -17.35 7.12 17.21
N THR A 539 -17.68 6.08 17.96
CA THR A 539 -16.72 5.42 18.84
C THR A 539 -16.25 4.10 18.24
N VAL A 540 -14.97 3.77 18.46
CA VAL A 540 -14.38 2.47 18.11
C VAL A 540 -14.56 1.42 19.20
N GLY A 541 -15.18 1.77 20.34
CA GLY A 541 -15.21 0.94 21.53
C GLY A 541 -13.84 0.79 22.19
N ASP A 542 -13.74 -0.12 23.15
CA ASP A 542 -12.52 -0.46 23.90
C ASP A 542 -12.47 -1.98 24.14
N THR A 543 -11.89 -2.47 25.24
CA THR A 543 -11.89 -3.90 25.62
C THR A 543 -13.27 -4.44 25.96
N ASP A 544 -14.16 -3.61 26.49
CA ASP A 544 -15.41 -3.98 27.16
C ASP A 544 -16.66 -3.44 26.45
N HIS A 545 -16.48 -2.44 25.58
CA HIS A 545 -17.51 -1.73 24.84
C HIS A 545 -17.34 -1.92 23.31
N SER A 546 -18.46 -2.04 22.61
CA SER A 546 -18.51 -2.17 21.15
C SER A 546 -18.37 -0.81 20.43
N PRO A 547 -18.02 -0.78 19.13
CA PRO A 547 -18.12 0.41 18.31
C PRO A 547 -19.58 0.84 18.06
N SER A 548 -19.85 2.14 17.91
CA SER A 548 -21.14 2.67 17.46
C SER A 548 -21.01 4.03 16.76
N LEU A 549 -22.06 4.40 16.01
CA LEU A 549 -22.18 5.66 15.26
C LEU A 549 -23.45 6.40 15.68
N SER A 550 -23.41 7.73 15.72
CA SER A 550 -24.58 8.57 15.97
C SER A 550 -25.61 8.47 14.83
N LYS A 551 -26.89 8.62 15.19
CA LYS A 551 -27.99 8.75 14.23
C LYS A 551 -28.04 10.16 13.63
#